data_AF-A0A951XVC0-F1
#
_entry.id   AF-A0A951XVC0-F1
#
_cell.length_a   1.000
_cell.length_b   1.000
_cell.length_c   1.000
_cell.angle_alpha   90.00
_cell.angle_beta   90.00
_cell.angle_gamma   90.00
#
_symmetry.space_group_name_H-M   'P 1'
#
loop_
_entity.id
_entity.type
_entity.pdbx_description
1 polymer ?
#
loop_
_entity_poly.entity_id
_entity_poly.type
_entity_poly.pdbx_seq_one_letter_code
_entity_poly.pdbx_strand_id
1 'polypeptide(L)'
;MGRVPWESVHAIRTRLINRGAESIRIATLRASCDCTGFDPSPYLGQEVPPGGALDLSFNLRTGRRLGSRQSEIEVLTETGAVYWFSVRYDGFATFTWSPPELTFGAVDLDDEAEDVVQPVVFRSAAARIESVKSDAPWLEATWDDSRPGEAIIYVHVAKRHLAHEMQFATLMVTTSDAYVTTFAIRVSARGVAALRALPGHVFVRRGRAGGVMLLRADGTMARLESVTAESHDLGITFVPGSSDVRVEPEVTCAAGVHRVHVRDATGYTTRFLVSVLP
;
A
#
# COMPACT_ATOMS: atom_id res chain seq x y z
N MET A 1 17.81 -11.20 -19.45
CA MET A 1 17.42 -9.94 -18.79
C MET A 1 17.15 -10.27 -17.32
N GLY A 2 17.35 -9.31 -16.42
CA GLY A 2 17.17 -9.53 -14.99
C GLY A 2 15.71 -9.38 -14.54
N ARG A 3 15.54 -8.86 -13.32
CA ARG A 3 14.24 -8.56 -12.72
C ARG A 3 13.62 -7.31 -13.33
N VAL A 4 12.33 -7.35 -13.56
CA VAL A 4 11.57 -6.29 -14.24
C VAL A 4 10.28 -6.01 -13.45
N PRO A 5 9.99 -4.75 -13.08
CA PRO A 5 8.74 -4.42 -12.40
C PRO A 5 7.52 -4.78 -13.26
N TRP A 6 6.40 -5.10 -12.63
CA TRP A 6 5.12 -5.31 -13.31
C TRP A 6 4.56 -3.99 -13.90
N GLU A 7 3.74 -4.07 -14.95
CA GLU A 7 3.20 -2.93 -15.70
C GLU A 7 4.25 -1.90 -16.19
N SER A 8 5.42 -2.39 -16.58
CA SER A 8 6.50 -1.56 -17.11
C SER A 8 6.77 -1.86 -18.58
N VAL A 9 7.35 -0.87 -19.27
CA VAL A 9 7.76 -0.98 -20.66
C VAL A 9 9.27 -0.85 -20.75
N HIS A 10 9.92 -1.85 -21.33
CA HIS A 10 11.36 -1.91 -21.48
C HIS A 10 11.76 -2.01 -22.95
N ALA A 11 12.59 -1.06 -23.40
CA ALA A 11 13.17 -1.09 -24.73
C ALA A 11 14.36 -2.06 -24.77
N ILE A 12 14.24 -3.11 -25.57
CA ILE A 12 15.25 -4.15 -25.69
C ILE A 12 15.87 -4.08 -27.07
N ARG A 13 17.19 -4.19 -27.13
CA ARG A 13 17.96 -4.14 -28.35
C ARG A 13 18.68 -5.47 -28.56
N THR A 14 18.64 -5.95 -29.78
CA THR A 14 19.44 -7.09 -30.27
C THR A 14 19.99 -6.76 -31.65
N ARG A 15 20.87 -7.60 -32.17
CA ARG A 15 21.51 -7.39 -33.48
C ARG A 15 21.35 -8.62 -34.34
N LEU A 16 20.75 -8.44 -35.52
CA LEU A 16 20.75 -9.43 -36.59
C LEU A 16 22.04 -9.27 -37.39
N ILE A 17 22.83 -10.33 -37.53
CA ILE A 17 24.11 -10.31 -38.27
C ILE A 17 24.00 -11.29 -39.44
N ASN A 18 24.16 -10.79 -40.67
CA ASN A 18 24.17 -11.63 -41.84
C ASN A 18 25.59 -12.20 -42.06
N ARG A 19 25.76 -13.48 -41.73
CA ARG A 19 27.02 -14.22 -41.97
C ARG A 19 27.01 -15.02 -43.28
N GLY A 20 25.93 -14.94 -44.05
CA GLY A 20 25.78 -15.62 -45.33
C GLY A 20 26.42 -14.85 -46.48
N ALA A 21 26.41 -15.47 -47.66
CA ALA A 21 26.91 -14.87 -48.90
C ALA A 21 25.84 -14.04 -49.64
N GLU A 22 24.57 -14.19 -49.27
CA GLU A 22 23.43 -13.50 -49.89
C GLU A 22 22.82 -12.48 -48.93
N SER A 23 22.23 -11.41 -49.46
CA SER A 23 21.49 -10.43 -48.65
C SER A 23 20.27 -11.05 -47.99
N ILE A 24 19.97 -10.62 -46.76
CA ILE A 24 18.77 -11.01 -46.03
C ILE A 24 17.77 -9.86 -46.08
N ARG A 25 16.52 -10.14 -46.45
CA ARG A 25 15.42 -9.15 -46.36
C ARG A 25 14.36 -9.60 -45.36
N ILE A 26 14.02 -8.72 -44.42
CA ILE A 26 13.06 -9.03 -43.36
C ILE A 26 11.63 -8.94 -43.91
N ALA A 27 10.92 -10.07 -43.91
CA ALA A 27 9.53 -10.15 -44.35
C ALA A 27 8.56 -9.87 -43.19
N THR A 28 8.83 -10.43 -42.00
CA THR A 28 8.00 -10.18 -40.82
C THR A 28 8.76 -10.43 -39.51
N LEU A 29 8.23 -9.84 -38.44
CA LEU A 29 8.68 -10.04 -37.06
C LEU A 29 7.49 -10.51 -36.25
N ARG A 30 7.66 -11.61 -35.52
CA ARG A 30 6.62 -12.16 -34.64
C ARG A 30 7.17 -12.31 -33.24
N ALA A 31 6.29 -12.18 -32.25
CA ALA A 31 6.60 -12.51 -30.88
C ALA A 31 5.73 -13.67 -30.42
N SER A 32 6.27 -14.55 -29.57
CA SER A 32 5.52 -15.65 -28.97
C SER A 32 4.46 -15.21 -27.95
N CYS A 33 4.46 -13.92 -27.57
CA CYS A 33 3.49 -13.30 -26.68
C CYS A 33 3.13 -11.90 -27.15
N ASP A 34 1.94 -11.43 -26.80
CA ASP A 34 1.55 -10.02 -26.96
C ASP A 34 2.27 -9.08 -25.97
N CYS A 35 3.11 -9.64 -25.10
CA CYS A 35 3.94 -8.89 -24.17
C CYS A 35 5.16 -8.24 -24.85
N THR A 36 5.44 -8.58 -26.10
CA THR A 36 6.54 -7.99 -26.88
C THR A 36 5.96 -7.34 -28.12
N GLY A 37 6.10 -6.02 -28.23
CA GLY A 37 5.54 -5.22 -29.31
C GLY A 37 6.62 -4.59 -30.20
N PHE A 38 6.25 -4.41 -31.47
CA PHE A 38 7.06 -3.76 -32.51
C PHE A 38 6.25 -2.60 -33.08
N ASP A 39 6.23 -1.46 -32.38
CA ASP A 39 5.29 -0.38 -32.69
C ASP A 39 5.98 0.86 -33.28
N PRO A 40 5.65 1.24 -34.53
CA PRO A 40 5.48 0.34 -35.69
C PRO A 40 6.83 -0.27 -36.07
N SER A 41 6.85 -1.51 -36.61
CA SER A 41 8.11 -2.21 -36.95
C SER A 41 8.84 -1.53 -38.12
N PRO A 42 9.90 -0.73 -37.89
CA PRO A 42 10.61 -0.06 -38.99
C PRO A 42 11.44 -1.02 -39.83
N TYR A 43 11.48 -2.31 -39.46
CA TYR A 43 12.38 -3.31 -40.01
C TYR A 43 11.82 -4.06 -41.22
N LEU A 44 10.50 -3.96 -41.48
CA LEU A 44 9.89 -4.64 -42.61
C LEU A 44 10.48 -4.15 -43.94
N GLY A 45 10.92 -5.08 -44.78
CA GLY A 45 11.56 -4.80 -46.06
C GLY A 45 13.01 -4.31 -45.97
N GLN A 46 13.57 -4.12 -44.77
CA GLN A 46 14.97 -3.77 -44.61
C GLN A 46 15.88 -4.92 -45.04
N GLU A 47 16.98 -4.53 -45.68
CA GLU A 47 18.01 -5.44 -46.18
C GLU A 47 19.23 -5.43 -45.26
N VAL A 48 19.76 -6.61 -44.99
CA VAL A 48 21.03 -6.81 -44.29
C VAL A 48 22.00 -7.45 -45.29
N PRO A 49 22.96 -6.70 -45.84
CA PRO A 49 23.88 -7.22 -46.86
C PRO A 49 24.80 -8.30 -46.27
N PRO A 50 25.48 -9.11 -47.10
CA PRO A 50 26.49 -10.07 -46.65
C PRO A 50 27.54 -9.41 -45.75
N GLY A 51 27.79 -9.96 -44.57
CA GLY A 51 28.68 -9.40 -43.55
C GLY A 51 28.12 -8.19 -42.78
N GLY A 52 26.94 -7.70 -43.17
CA GLY A 52 26.25 -6.58 -42.52
C GLY A 52 25.54 -6.96 -41.23
N ALA A 53 25.07 -5.93 -40.52
CA ALA A 53 24.28 -6.10 -39.31
C ALA A 53 23.18 -5.05 -39.20
N LEU A 54 22.08 -5.43 -38.54
CA LEU A 54 20.94 -4.56 -38.27
C LEU A 54 20.58 -4.64 -36.78
N ASP A 55 20.51 -3.47 -36.13
CA ASP A 55 20.04 -3.35 -34.76
C ASP A 55 18.51 -3.37 -34.71
N LEU A 56 17.96 -4.36 -34.01
CA LEU A 56 16.54 -4.53 -33.79
C LEU A 56 16.19 -4.07 -32.39
N SER A 57 15.24 -3.15 -32.28
CA SER A 57 14.67 -2.66 -31.03
C SER A 57 13.19 -3.03 -30.92
N PHE A 58 12.78 -3.54 -29.77
CA PHE A 58 11.41 -3.93 -29.46
C PHE A 58 11.06 -3.57 -28.01
N ASN A 59 9.77 -3.44 -27.73
CA ASN A 59 9.26 -3.07 -26.42
C ASN A 59 8.71 -4.30 -25.71
N LEU A 60 9.29 -4.67 -24.58
CA LEU A 60 8.72 -5.63 -23.65
C LEU A 60 7.78 -4.90 -22.69
N ARG A 61 6.50 -5.22 -22.73
CA ARG A 61 5.47 -4.78 -21.78
C ARG A 61 5.23 -5.89 -20.76
N THR A 62 5.66 -5.68 -19.52
CA THR A 62 5.27 -6.55 -18.41
C THR A 62 3.85 -6.16 -17.97
N GLY A 63 3.06 -7.11 -17.44
CA GLY A 63 1.68 -6.79 -17.03
C GLY A 63 0.72 -7.97 -17.01
N ARG A 64 0.95 -9.01 -17.84
CA ARG A 64 0.01 -10.14 -17.88
C ARG A 64 0.20 -11.14 -16.75
N ARG A 65 1.44 -11.43 -16.34
CA ARG A 65 1.76 -12.43 -15.30
C ARG A 65 3.10 -12.14 -14.62
N LEU A 66 3.18 -12.38 -13.32
CA LEU A 66 4.41 -12.35 -12.52
C LEU A 66 5.26 -13.62 -12.72
N GLY A 67 6.47 -13.63 -12.15
CA GLY A 67 7.40 -14.77 -12.16
C GLY A 67 8.32 -14.80 -13.39
N SER A 68 9.00 -15.93 -13.57
CA SER A 68 9.93 -16.13 -14.68
C SER A 68 9.19 -16.32 -16.01
N ARG A 69 9.66 -15.61 -17.03
CA ARG A 69 9.03 -15.54 -18.35
C ARG A 69 10.08 -15.60 -19.45
N GLN A 70 9.67 -16.17 -20.57
CA GLN A 70 10.43 -16.19 -21.80
C GLN A 70 9.51 -15.70 -22.93
N SER A 71 10.01 -14.72 -23.69
CA SER A 71 9.42 -14.31 -24.96
C SER A 71 10.41 -14.66 -26.06
N GLU A 72 9.91 -15.21 -27.16
CA GLU A 72 10.69 -15.52 -28.34
C GLU A 72 10.27 -14.59 -29.46
N ILE A 73 11.26 -14.04 -30.15
CA ILE A 73 11.10 -13.16 -31.29
C ILE A 73 11.59 -13.94 -32.51
N GLU A 74 10.69 -14.08 -33.47
CA GLU A 74 10.93 -14.71 -34.75
C GLU A 74 11.15 -13.62 -35.81
N VAL A 75 12.27 -13.71 -36.53
CA VAL A 75 12.54 -12.91 -37.73
C VAL A 75 12.38 -13.83 -38.94
N LEU A 76 11.30 -13.64 -39.69
CA LEU A 76 11.08 -14.35 -40.94
C LEU A 76 11.61 -13.49 -42.10
N THR A 77 12.35 -14.12 -42.98
CA THR A 77 12.92 -13.49 -44.18
C THR A 77 12.09 -13.80 -45.42
N GLU A 78 12.25 -13.03 -46.49
CA GLU A 78 11.54 -13.26 -47.76
C GLU A 78 11.92 -14.59 -48.43
N THR A 79 13.12 -15.11 -48.16
CA THR A 79 13.58 -16.42 -48.65
C THR A 79 13.04 -17.59 -47.83
N GLY A 80 12.27 -17.33 -46.77
CA GLY A 80 11.70 -18.34 -45.88
C GLY A 80 12.61 -18.78 -44.73
N ALA A 81 13.83 -18.23 -44.63
CA ALA A 81 14.70 -18.49 -43.47
C ALA A 81 14.13 -17.83 -42.20
N VAL A 82 14.29 -18.51 -41.07
CA VAL A 82 13.76 -18.11 -39.76
C VAL A 82 14.90 -17.96 -38.77
N TYR A 83 14.95 -16.82 -38.09
CA TYR A 83 15.89 -16.55 -36.99
C TYR A 83 15.15 -16.31 -35.70
N TRP A 84 15.71 -16.78 -34.59
CA TRP A 84 15.09 -16.69 -33.27
C TRP A 84 15.97 -15.89 -32.31
N PHE A 85 15.33 -15.07 -31.49
CA PHE A 85 15.94 -14.42 -30.35
C PHE A 85 15.05 -14.61 -29.14
N SER A 86 15.63 -14.92 -27.97
CA SER A 86 14.85 -15.11 -26.74
C SER A 86 15.16 -14.04 -25.70
N VAL A 87 14.11 -13.50 -25.10
CA VAL A 87 14.16 -12.62 -23.92
C VAL A 87 13.67 -13.42 -22.74
N ARG A 88 14.57 -13.71 -21.80
CA ARG A 88 14.20 -14.22 -20.47
C ARG A 88 14.19 -13.09 -19.46
N TYR A 89 13.10 -12.97 -18.71
CA TYR A 89 12.92 -11.94 -17.70
C TYR A 89 12.11 -12.46 -16.51
N ASP A 90 12.29 -11.79 -15.38
CA ASP A 90 11.67 -12.15 -14.11
C ASP A 90 10.77 -11.00 -13.65
N GLY A 91 9.46 -11.13 -13.88
CA GLY A 91 8.48 -10.11 -13.55
C GLY A 91 8.10 -10.12 -12.06
N PHE A 92 8.31 -9.02 -11.34
CA PHE A 92 7.94 -8.91 -9.92
C PHE A 92 6.94 -7.78 -9.69
N ALA A 93 6.08 -7.93 -8.68
CA ALA A 93 5.14 -6.90 -8.28
C ALA A 93 5.85 -5.87 -7.40
N THR A 94 5.44 -4.62 -7.53
CA THR A 94 5.78 -3.58 -6.55
C THR A 94 4.59 -3.39 -5.63
N PHE A 95 4.84 -3.39 -4.32
CA PHE A 95 3.82 -3.12 -3.34
C PHE A 95 4.33 -2.20 -2.24
N THR A 96 3.39 -1.58 -1.55
CA THR A 96 3.65 -0.73 -0.38
C THR A 96 2.66 -1.09 0.72
N TRP A 97 3.04 -0.84 1.97
CA TRP A 97 2.11 -0.95 3.09
C TRP A 97 2.30 0.21 4.06
N SER A 98 1.22 0.59 4.73
CA SER A 98 1.24 1.68 5.70
C SER A 98 0.20 1.47 6.81
N PRO A 99 0.57 1.70 8.08
CA PRO A 99 1.93 2.03 8.54
C PRO A 99 2.89 0.81 8.47
N PRO A 100 4.23 1.03 8.40
CA PRO A 100 5.21 -0.07 8.38
C PRO A 100 5.38 -0.74 9.76
N GLU A 101 5.03 -0.03 10.83
CA GLU A 101 5.03 -0.49 12.21
C GLU A 101 3.73 -0.04 12.89
N LEU A 102 3.22 -0.85 13.80
CA LEU A 102 2.01 -0.58 14.59
C LEU A 102 2.34 -0.42 16.06
N THR A 103 1.72 0.58 16.69
CA THR A 103 1.81 0.79 18.13
C THR A 103 0.40 0.99 18.67
N PHE A 104 -0.07 0.00 19.42
CA PHE A 104 -1.35 0.06 20.12
C PHE A 104 -1.27 0.91 21.39
N GLY A 105 -0.06 1.08 21.94
CA GLY A 105 0.12 1.81 23.19
C GLY A 105 -0.43 1.01 24.38
N ALA A 106 -1.04 1.70 25.35
CA ALA A 106 -1.64 1.05 26.51
C ALA A 106 -2.99 0.43 26.15
N VAL A 107 -3.16 -0.85 26.45
CA VAL A 107 -4.39 -1.63 26.23
C VAL A 107 -4.98 -1.98 27.58
N ASP A 108 -6.21 -1.57 27.83
CA ASP A 108 -6.92 -1.90 29.08
C ASP A 108 -7.35 -3.36 29.07
N LEU A 109 -6.84 -4.12 30.04
CA LEU A 109 -7.15 -5.54 30.21
C LEU A 109 -8.43 -5.77 31.01
N ASP A 110 -8.93 -4.76 31.73
CA ASP A 110 -10.14 -4.86 32.53
C ASP A 110 -11.41 -4.41 31.77
N ASP A 111 -11.25 -3.86 30.57
CA ASP A 111 -12.34 -3.46 29.69
C ASP A 111 -12.99 -4.68 29.02
N GLU A 112 -14.33 -4.75 29.06
CA GLU A 112 -15.13 -5.87 28.55
C GLU A 112 -15.06 -6.02 27.02
N ALA A 113 -14.61 -5.00 26.27
CA ALA A 113 -14.34 -5.17 24.86
C ALA A 113 -13.22 -6.20 24.66
N GLU A 114 -13.44 -7.22 23.85
CA GLU A 114 -12.50 -8.34 23.75
C GLU A 114 -11.19 -7.95 23.07
N ASP A 115 -11.23 -7.04 22.09
CA ASP A 115 -10.10 -6.73 21.20
C ASP A 115 -9.93 -5.23 20.90
N VAL A 116 -8.68 -4.84 20.62
CA VAL A 116 -8.34 -3.53 20.03
C VAL A 116 -7.83 -3.74 18.62
N VAL A 117 -8.32 -2.94 17.67
CA VAL A 117 -8.06 -3.13 16.23
C VAL A 117 -7.36 -1.93 15.61
N GLN A 118 -6.32 -2.16 14.79
CA GLN A 118 -5.71 -1.14 13.93
C GLN A 118 -5.54 -1.66 12.49
N PRO A 119 -5.81 -0.81 11.47
CA PRO A 119 -5.66 -1.21 10.07
C PRO A 119 -4.24 -0.96 9.54
N VAL A 120 -3.75 -1.86 8.70
CA VAL A 120 -2.60 -1.66 7.80
C VAL A 120 -3.08 -1.79 6.37
N VAL A 121 -2.87 -0.74 5.57
CA VAL A 121 -3.26 -0.73 4.17
C VAL A 121 -2.11 -1.26 3.33
N PHE A 122 -2.34 -2.35 2.62
CA PHE A 122 -1.45 -2.92 1.61
C PHE A 122 -1.93 -2.49 0.22
N ARG A 123 -1.02 -1.98 -0.62
CA ARG A 123 -1.32 -1.57 -1.99
C ARG A 123 -0.39 -2.24 -2.96
N SER A 124 -0.99 -2.85 -3.97
CA SER A 124 -0.30 -3.64 -4.98
C SER A 124 -1.23 -3.86 -6.16
N ALA A 125 -0.79 -3.49 -7.36
CA ALA A 125 -1.60 -3.71 -8.56
C ALA A 125 -1.59 -5.18 -9.05
N ALA A 126 -0.68 -6.02 -8.54
CA ALA A 126 -0.48 -7.39 -9.04
C ALA A 126 -0.37 -8.48 -7.97
N ALA A 127 0.35 -8.23 -6.87
CA ALA A 127 0.43 -9.15 -5.74
C ALA A 127 -0.79 -9.06 -4.84
N ARG A 128 -1.22 -10.19 -4.29
CA ARG A 128 -2.30 -10.33 -3.31
C ARG A 128 -1.74 -10.88 -2.00
N ILE A 129 -2.46 -10.68 -0.92
CA ILE A 129 -2.16 -11.31 0.37
C ILE A 129 -2.65 -12.76 0.33
N GLU A 130 -1.76 -13.71 0.62
CA GLU A 130 -2.10 -15.14 0.68
C GLU A 130 -2.30 -15.63 2.11
N SER A 131 -1.56 -15.06 3.07
CA SER A 131 -1.75 -15.36 4.48
C SER A 131 -1.17 -14.26 5.36
N VAL A 132 -1.69 -14.17 6.58
CA VAL A 132 -1.13 -13.35 7.65
C VAL A 132 -0.97 -14.24 8.88
N LYS A 133 0.22 -14.25 9.48
CA LYS A 133 0.54 -15.06 10.66
C LYS A 133 1.22 -14.22 11.72
N SER A 134 0.81 -14.40 12.97
CA SER A 134 1.46 -13.80 14.13
C SER A 134 2.47 -14.76 14.75
N ASP A 135 3.55 -14.22 15.30
CA ASP A 135 4.50 -14.95 16.15
C ASP A 135 4.12 -14.94 17.64
N ALA A 136 3.03 -14.25 18.02
CA ALA A 136 2.58 -14.09 19.39
C ALA A 136 1.08 -14.40 19.57
N PRO A 137 0.67 -15.06 20.67
CA PRO A 137 -0.72 -15.46 20.89
C PRO A 137 -1.65 -14.30 21.26
N TRP A 138 -1.11 -13.14 21.65
CA TRP A 138 -1.88 -11.93 21.93
C TRP A 138 -2.18 -11.09 20.69
N LEU A 139 -1.65 -11.48 19.53
CA LEU A 139 -1.75 -10.74 18.30
C LEU A 139 -2.38 -11.61 17.23
N GLU A 140 -3.51 -11.16 16.71
CA GLU A 140 -4.27 -11.83 15.67
C GLU A 140 -4.44 -10.87 14.48
N ALA A 141 -4.68 -11.40 13.29
CA ALA A 141 -4.90 -10.56 12.12
C ALA A 141 -5.87 -11.22 11.13
N THR A 142 -6.73 -10.40 10.56
CA THR A 142 -7.58 -10.75 9.41
C THR A 142 -7.30 -9.76 8.28
N TRP A 143 -7.74 -10.05 7.06
CA TRP A 143 -7.61 -9.09 5.97
C TRP A 143 -8.82 -9.13 5.03
N ASP A 144 -9.03 -8.01 4.35
CA ASP A 144 -10.04 -7.80 3.33
C ASP A 144 -9.36 -7.32 2.04
N ASP A 145 -9.53 -8.06 0.95
CA ASP A 145 -8.99 -7.78 -0.38
C ASP A 145 -10.09 -7.51 -1.43
N SER A 146 -11.29 -7.13 -0.97
CA SER A 146 -12.43 -6.82 -1.84
C SER A 146 -12.19 -5.67 -2.82
N ARG A 147 -11.15 -4.84 -2.58
CA ARG A 147 -10.81 -3.68 -3.41
C ARG A 147 -9.72 -4.04 -4.43
N PRO A 148 -9.92 -3.77 -5.73
CA PRO A 148 -8.86 -3.95 -6.71
C PRO A 148 -7.63 -3.10 -6.36
N GLY A 149 -6.47 -3.75 -6.25
CA GLY A 149 -5.19 -3.08 -6.02
C GLY A 149 -4.89 -2.70 -4.57
N GLU A 150 -5.81 -2.97 -3.63
CA GLU A 150 -5.69 -2.60 -2.22
C GLU A 150 -6.26 -3.71 -1.33
N ALA A 151 -5.54 -4.04 -0.26
CA ALA A 151 -6.05 -4.90 0.81
C ALA A 151 -5.87 -4.19 2.16
N ILE A 152 -6.80 -4.43 3.08
CA ILE A 152 -6.74 -3.90 4.45
C ILE A 152 -6.51 -5.07 5.40
N ILE A 153 -5.39 -5.04 6.13
CA ILE A 153 -5.10 -5.98 7.20
C ILE A 153 -5.60 -5.38 8.50
N TYR A 154 -6.57 -6.02 9.14
CA TYR A 154 -7.06 -5.66 10.47
C TYR A 154 -6.24 -6.43 11.50
N VAL A 155 -5.45 -5.70 12.28
CA VAL A 155 -4.60 -6.24 13.33
C VAL A 155 -5.31 -6.12 14.67
N HIS A 156 -5.46 -7.23 15.37
CA HIS A 156 -6.23 -7.37 16.61
C HIS A 156 -5.30 -7.72 17.77
N VAL A 157 -5.48 -7.05 18.91
CA VAL A 157 -4.83 -7.44 20.17
C VAL A 157 -5.82 -8.22 21.03
N ALA A 158 -5.59 -9.53 21.14
CA ALA A 158 -6.36 -10.45 21.98
C ALA A 158 -5.99 -10.24 23.46
N LYS A 159 -6.78 -9.41 24.16
CA LYS A 159 -6.48 -8.95 25.53
C LYS A 159 -6.23 -10.10 26.52
N ARG A 160 -6.99 -11.19 26.41
CA ARG A 160 -6.87 -12.39 27.24
C ARG A 160 -5.48 -13.04 27.26
N HIS A 161 -4.64 -12.76 26.27
CA HIS A 161 -3.29 -13.29 26.15
C HIS A 161 -2.22 -12.21 26.34
N LEU A 162 -2.60 -10.94 26.51
CA LEU A 162 -1.68 -9.82 26.68
C LEU A 162 -1.32 -9.65 28.17
N ALA A 163 -0.03 -9.76 28.51
CA ALA A 163 0.50 -9.49 29.84
C ALA A 163 0.48 -7.99 30.20
N HIS A 164 0.53 -7.67 31.50
CA HIS A 164 0.56 -6.32 32.08
C HIS A 164 1.92 -5.58 31.90
N GLU A 165 2.56 -5.75 30.76
CA GLU A 165 3.85 -5.14 30.43
C GLU A 165 3.93 -4.81 28.93
N MET A 166 5.02 -4.16 28.53
CA MET A 166 5.27 -3.87 27.11
C MET A 166 5.64 -5.17 26.39
N GLN A 167 4.92 -5.47 25.33
CA GLN A 167 5.17 -6.63 24.47
C GLN A 167 5.41 -6.19 23.02
N PHE A 168 6.19 -7.01 22.34
CA PHE A 168 6.55 -6.85 20.93
C PHE A 168 6.27 -8.15 20.21
N ALA A 169 5.75 -8.03 18.99
CA ALA A 169 5.44 -9.15 18.13
C ALA A 169 5.59 -8.75 16.66
N THR A 170 5.56 -9.74 15.79
CA THR A 170 5.69 -9.60 14.35
C THR A 170 4.52 -10.28 13.64
N LEU A 171 3.84 -9.52 12.78
CA LEU A 171 2.94 -10.09 11.80
C LEU A 171 3.70 -10.35 10.50
N MET A 172 3.80 -11.62 10.14
CA MET A 172 4.34 -12.07 8.86
C MET A 172 3.21 -12.13 7.84
N VAL A 173 3.31 -11.32 6.79
CA VAL A 173 2.36 -11.28 5.68
C VAL A 173 2.99 -11.96 4.48
N THR A 174 2.35 -13.02 3.98
CA THR A 174 2.76 -13.71 2.76
C THR A 174 2.00 -13.15 1.57
N THR A 175 2.70 -12.86 0.46
CA THR A 175 2.10 -12.37 -0.77
C THR A 175 2.26 -13.38 -1.90
N SER A 176 1.41 -13.24 -2.92
CA SER A 176 1.48 -14.06 -4.14
C SER A 176 2.66 -13.70 -5.06
N ASP A 177 3.54 -12.78 -4.67
CA ASP A 177 4.75 -12.47 -5.42
C ASP A 177 5.87 -13.46 -5.07
N ALA A 178 6.35 -14.20 -6.07
CA ALA A 178 7.43 -15.17 -5.92
C ALA A 178 8.79 -14.55 -5.54
N TYR A 179 9.00 -13.23 -5.70
CA TYR A 179 10.26 -12.56 -5.38
C TYR A 179 10.24 -11.85 -4.03
N VAL A 180 9.08 -11.36 -3.61
CA VAL A 180 8.88 -10.79 -2.27
C VAL A 180 7.72 -11.54 -1.63
N THR A 181 8.00 -12.79 -1.29
CA THR A 181 7.01 -13.72 -0.77
C THR A 181 6.50 -13.30 0.60
N THR A 182 7.29 -12.57 1.39
CA THR A 182 6.91 -12.16 2.74
C THR A 182 7.39 -10.75 3.09
N PHE A 183 6.61 -10.06 3.91
CA PHE A 183 7.05 -8.87 4.64
C PHE A 183 6.55 -8.92 6.09
N ALA A 184 7.16 -8.11 6.95
CA ALA A 184 6.91 -8.11 8.39
C ALA A 184 6.35 -6.75 8.84
N ILE A 185 5.32 -6.79 9.68
CA ILE A 185 4.80 -5.63 10.39
C ILE A 185 5.16 -5.81 11.86
N ARG A 186 5.96 -4.90 12.41
CA ARG A 186 6.29 -4.92 13.84
C ARG A 186 5.15 -4.29 14.61
N VAL A 187 4.73 -4.97 15.68
CA VAL A 187 3.62 -4.54 16.53
C VAL A 187 4.08 -4.42 17.97
N SER A 188 3.69 -3.35 18.64
CA SER A 188 3.88 -3.18 20.07
C SER A 188 2.59 -2.82 20.78
N ALA A 189 2.40 -3.38 21.97
CA ALA A 189 1.28 -3.13 22.85
C ALA A 189 1.74 -3.25 24.31
N ARG A 190 1.10 -2.51 25.22
CA ARG A 190 1.35 -2.61 26.66
C ARG A 190 0.04 -2.91 27.37
N GLY A 191 -0.09 -4.10 27.94
CA GLY A 191 -1.23 -4.39 28.80
C GLY A 191 -1.16 -3.56 30.08
N VAL A 192 -2.28 -2.99 30.49
CA VAL A 192 -2.43 -2.31 31.78
C VAL A 192 -3.74 -2.74 32.43
N ALA A 193 -3.76 -2.80 33.76
CA ALA A 193 -4.98 -2.99 34.52
C ALA A 193 -5.69 -1.65 34.73
N ALA A 194 -7.01 -1.69 34.81
CA ALA A 194 -7.88 -0.60 35.24
C ALA A 194 -7.55 0.72 34.56
N LEU A 195 -7.54 0.74 33.23
CA LEU A 195 -7.41 1.96 32.45
C LEU A 195 -8.71 2.75 32.61
N ARG A 196 -8.85 3.44 33.75
CA ARG A 196 -10.04 4.22 34.06
C ARG A 196 -10.15 5.40 33.09
N ALA A 197 -10.89 5.19 32.01
CA ALA A 197 -11.55 6.28 31.30
C ALA A 197 -12.58 6.86 32.28
N LEU A 198 -12.25 8.01 32.88
CA LEU A 198 -13.27 8.78 33.57
C LEU A 198 -14.34 9.16 32.53
N PRO A 199 -15.64 9.11 32.87
CA PRO A 199 -16.69 9.49 31.93
C PRO A 199 -16.42 10.90 31.36
N GLY A 200 -16.24 11.00 30.04
CA GLY A 200 -15.96 12.26 29.34
C GLY A 200 -14.51 12.50 28.90
N HIS A 201 -13.64 11.49 28.80
CA HIS A 201 -12.27 11.66 28.30
C HIS A 201 -12.08 11.09 26.88
N VAL A 202 -11.58 11.93 25.96
CA VAL A 202 -11.02 11.51 24.66
C VAL A 202 -9.53 11.79 24.70
N PHE A 203 -8.71 10.75 24.49
CA PHE A 203 -7.26 10.89 24.47
C PHE A 203 -6.77 11.13 23.03
N VAL A 204 -6.27 12.33 22.75
CA VAL A 204 -5.61 12.66 21.47
C VAL A 204 -4.15 12.99 21.74
N ARG A 205 -3.21 12.32 21.07
CA ARG A 205 -1.77 12.52 21.22
C ARG A 205 -1.25 13.49 20.13
N ARG A 206 -0.45 14.49 20.52
CA ARG A 206 0.12 15.53 19.62
C ARG A 206 0.90 14.90 18.44
N GLY A 207 0.66 15.38 17.22
CA GLY A 207 1.46 15.07 16.02
C GLY A 207 0.67 14.50 14.83
N ARG A 208 -0.40 13.75 15.09
CA ARG A 208 -1.43 13.33 14.12
C ARG A 208 -2.51 12.60 14.93
N ALA A 209 -3.76 13.03 14.82
CA ALA A 209 -4.84 12.27 15.41
C ALA A 209 -5.00 10.98 14.61
N GLY A 210 -4.70 9.85 15.23
CA GLY A 210 -5.07 8.55 14.69
C GLY A 210 -6.59 8.45 14.63
N GLY A 211 -7.16 8.91 13.51
CA GLY A 211 -8.50 8.53 13.02
C GLY A 211 -9.65 8.55 14.02
N VAL A 212 -9.79 9.60 14.84
CA VAL A 212 -11.05 9.79 15.57
C VAL A 212 -12.12 10.14 14.53
N MET A 213 -13.05 9.23 14.28
CA MET A 213 -14.22 9.52 13.47
C MET A 213 -15.39 9.96 14.35
N LEU A 214 -15.96 11.11 14.02
CA LEU A 214 -17.08 11.74 14.71
C LEU A 214 -18.30 11.64 13.79
N LEU A 215 -19.41 11.10 14.30
CA LEU A 215 -20.68 11.08 13.56
C LEU A 215 -21.35 12.46 13.68
N ARG A 216 -21.67 13.08 12.55
CA ARG A 216 -22.29 14.41 12.46
C ARG A 216 -23.79 14.35 12.69
N ALA A 217 -24.39 15.52 12.96
CA ALA A 217 -25.84 15.68 13.17
C ALA A 217 -26.70 15.28 11.95
N ASP A 218 -26.11 15.22 10.76
CA ASP A 218 -26.74 14.79 9.51
C ASP A 218 -26.49 13.30 9.18
N GLY A 219 -25.81 12.56 10.06
CA GLY A 219 -25.48 11.14 9.87
C GLY A 219 -24.21 10.87 9.07
N THR A 220 -23.44 11.89 8.68
CA THR A 220 -22.17 11.70 7.96
C THR A 220 -20.96 11.63 8.91
N MET A 221 -19.87 10.97 8.52
CA MET A 221 -18.67 10.83 9.36
C MET A 221 -17.66 11.95 9.10
N ALA A 222 -17.15 12.58 10.15
CA ALA A 222 -16.04 13.54 10.13
C ALA A 222 -14.79 12.92 10.75
N ARG A 223 -13.60 13.23 10.23
CA ARG A 223 -12.33 12.72 10.74
C ARG A 223 -11.52 13.84 11.38
N LEU A 224 -11.07 13.66 12.61
CA LEU A 224 -10.09 14.55 13.23
C LEU A 224 -8.70 14.25 12.65
N GLU A 225 -8.10 15.19 11.90
CA GLU A 225 -6.83 14.95 11.19
C GLU A 225 -5.60 15.45 11.94
N SER A 226 -5.67 16.62 12.60
CA SER A 226 -4.54 17.15 13.37
C SER A 226 -5.01 18.07 14.50
N VAL A 227 -4.12 18.28 15.48
CA VAL A 227 -4.25 19.30 16.52
C VAL A 227 -2.95 20.09 16.47
N THR A 228 -3.00 21.33 16.00
CA THR A 228 -1.85 22.24 15.94
C THR A 228 -1.82 23.12 17.20
N ALA A 229 -0.64 23.54 17.63
CA ALA A 229 -0.45 24.20 18.93
C ALA A 229 0.33 25.53 18.87
N GLU A 230 0.48 26.13 17.68
CA GLU A 230 1.29 27.34 17.52
C GLU A 230 0.55 28.66 17.82
N SER A 231 -0.77 28.60 18.04
CA SER A 231 -1.53 29.60 18.77
C SER A 231 -2.50 28.85 19.67
N HIS A 232 -2.96 29.44 20.77
CA HIS A 232 -3.77 28.78 21.79
C HIS A 232 -5.22 28.43 21.36
N ASP A 233 -5.41 28.05 20.10
CA ASP A 233 -6.66 27.61 19.49
C ASP A 233 -6.52 26.17 18.97
N LEU A 234 -7.52 25.34 19.27
CA LEU A 234 -7.70 24.03 18.63
C LEU A 234 -8.22 24.22 17.20
N GLY A 235 -7.34 24.19 16.20
CA GLY A 235 -7.74 24.16 14.80
C GLY A 235 -8.28 22.78 14.40
N ILE A 236 -9.59 22.70 14.11
CA ILE A 236 -10.20 21.53 13.43
C ILE A 236 -10.25 21.86 11.93
N THR A 237 -9.48 21.15 11.11
CA THR A 237 -9.49 21.34 9.66
C THR A 237 -10.51 20.41 9.01
N PHE A 238 -11.46 20.97 8.25
CA PHE A 238 -12.49 20.23 7.53
C PHE A 238 -12.03 19.90 6.09
N VAL A 239 -12.43 18.75 5.58
CA VAL A 239 -12.22 18.38 4.17
C VAL A 239 -13.07 19.33 3.29
N PRO A 240 -12.53 19.89 2.19
CA PRO A 240 -13.24 20.87 1.37
C PRO A 240 -14.60 20.34 0.85
N GLY A 241 -15.67 21.09 1.10
CA GLY A 241 -17.05 20.74 0.76
C GLY A 241 -18.03 20.75 1.95
N SER A 242 -17.58 21.05 3.16
CA SER A 242 -18.45 21.12 4.35
C SER A 242 -18.11 22.34 5.22
N SER A 243 -19.07 23.25 5.36
CA SER A 243 -18.98 24.42 6.24
C SER A 243 -19.82 24.20 7.51
N ASP A 244 -19.30 24.74 8.62
CA ASP A 244 -19.95 25.05 9.88
C ASP A 244 -19.94 23.99 10.99
N VAL A 245 -18.96 24.15 11.90
CA VAL A 245 -19.00 23.72 13.30
C VAL A 245 -18.72 24.95 14.16
N ARG A 246 -19.52 25.19 15.21
CA ARG A 246 -19.26 26.22 16.23
C ARG A 246 -18.94 25.56 17.58
N VAL A 247 -17.79 25.94 18.13
CA VAL A 247 -17.40 25.64 19.52
C VAL A 247 -17.71 26.91 20.32
N GLU A 248 -18.61 26.81 21.30
CA GLU A 248 -18.92 27.93 22.20
C GLU A 248 -18.65 27.55 23.67
N PRO A 249 -17.96 28.41 24.45
CA PRO A 249 -17.31 29.65 24.04
C PRO A 249 -15.90 29.40 23.45
N GLU A 250 -15.40 30.35 22.66
CA GLU A 250 -13.97 30.47 22.32
C GLU A 250 -13.17 30.52 23.63
N VAL A 251 -12.46 29.43 23.95
CA VAL A 251 -11.59 29.40 25.13
C VAL A 251 -10.14 29.35 24.65
N THR A 252 -9.42 30.46 24.82
CA THR A 252 -7.97 30.47 24.82
C THR A 252 -7.49 29.71 26.05
N CYS A 253 -6.99 28.50 25.84
CA CYS A 253 -6.60 27.59 26.91
C CYS A 253 -5.07 27.62 27.12
N ALA A 254 -4.61 28.06 28.30
CA ALA A 254 -3.18 27.93 28.69
C ALA A 254 -2.75 26.45 28.78
N ALA A 255 -1.45 26.15 28.88
CA ALA A 255 -1.02 24.77 29.17
C ALA A 255 -1.70 24.26 30.46
N GLY A 256 -2.37 23.11 30.37
CA GLY A 256 -3.19 22.57 31.46
C GLY A 256 -4.37 21.74 30.96
N VAL A 257 -5.17 21.25 31.90
CA VAL A 257 -6.38 20.46 31.62
C VAL A 257 -7.60 21.37 31.62
N HIS A 258 -8.32 21.41 30.52
CA HIS A 258 -9.48 22.28 30.30
C HIS A 258 -10.73 21.48 30.02
N ARG A 259 -11.87 22.00 30.44
CA ARG A 259 -13.16 21.35 30.22
C ARG A 259 -13.87 22.04 29.06
N VAL A 260 -14.15 21.30 27.99
CA VAL A 260 -14.84 21.79 26.79
C VAL A 260 -16.23 21.19 26.75
N HIS A 261 -17.21 22.00 26.40
CA HIS A 261 -18.61 21.58 26.29
C HIS A 261 -18.97 21.43 24.82
N VAL A 262 -19.58 20.31 24.47
CA VAL A 262 -20.05 20.04 23.11
C VAL A 262 -21.53 19.74 23.19
N ARG A 263 -22.33 20.48 22.42
CA ARG A 263 -23.77 20.32 22.34
C ARG A 263 -24.14 19.86 20.93
N ASP A 264 -24.93 18.80 20.84
CA ASP A 264 -25.50 18.37 19.56
C ASP A 264 -26.89 18.97 19.31
N ALA A 265 -27.40 18.77 18.09
CA ALA A 265 -28.67 19.33 17.63
C ALA A 265 -29.91 18.75 18.32
N THR A 266 -29.79 17.63 19.05
CA THR A 266 -30.87 17.07 19.86
C THR A 266 -30.97 17.75 21.24
N GLY A 267 -30.07 18.69 21.52
CA GLY A 267 -29.94 19.36 22.81
C GLY A 267 -29.08 18.58 23.80
N TYR A 268 -28.59 17.41 23.40
CA TYR A 268 -27.69 16.61 24.22
C TYR A 268 -26.35 17.32 24.36
N THR A 269 -25.92 17.49 25.60
CA THR A 269 -24.69 18.19 25.97
C THR A 269 -23.75 17.19 26.61
N THR A 270 -22.55 17.10 26.06
CA THR A 270 -21.47 16.32 26.65
C THR A 270 -20.29 17.22 26.98
N ARG A 271 -19.48 16.79 27.96
CA ARG A 271 -18.32 17.52 28.43
C ARG A 271 -17.10 16.66 28.18
N PHE A 272 -16.10 17.26 27.56
CA PHE A 272 -14.80 16.66 27.37
C PHE A 272 -13.76 17.36 28.25
N LEU A 273 -12.84 16.59 28.81
CA LEU A 273 -11.60 17.15 29.35
C LEU A 273 -10.53 17.06 28.28
N VAL A 274 -10.02 18.21 27.87
CA VAL A 274 -8.96 18.36 26.88
C VAL A 274 -7.70 18.78 27.64
N SER A 275 -6.67 17.94 27.58
CA SER A 275 -5.37 18.26 28.17
C SER A 275 -4.48 18.90 27.11
N VAL A 276 -4.20 20.18 27.29
CA VAL A 276 -3.25 20.93 26.45
C VAL A 276 -1.91 20.87 27.16
N LEU A 277 -1.07 19.94 26.75
CA LEU A 277 0.30 19.84 27.25
C LEU A 277 1.13 21.02 26.68
N PRO A 278 2.11 21.55 27.43
CA PRO A 278 2.97 22.63 26.95
C PRO A 278 3.62 22.27 25.60
#